data_AF-A0A497QKC0-F1
#
_entry.id   AF-A0A497QKC0-F1
#
_cell.length_a   1.000
_cell.length_b   1.000
_cell.length_c   1.000
_cell.angle_alpha   90.00
_cell.angle_beta   90.00
_cell.angle_gamma   90.00
#
_symmetry.space_group_name_H-M   'P 1'
#
loop_
_entity.id
_entity.type
_entity.pdbx_description
1 polymer ?
#
loop_
_entity_poly.entity_id
_entity_poly.type
_entity_poly.pdbx_seq_one_letter_code
_entity_poly.pdbx_strand_id
1 'polypeptide(L)'
;LRSIFEKLIFMNLPDFPARAKNFEIHTQEEEIHLTVDWILLAEVSEGYSGRDIQLLCREAVMMPVRELDIAGALDNPDIKARAVTIDDFMLAMEKIKPSVAPEELLKHRDWAEEFGSV
;
A
#
# COMPACT_ATOMS: atom_id res chain seq x y z
N LEU A 1 26.28 -16.69 -14.96
CA LEU A 1 25.61 -15.45 -14.49
C LEU A 1 25.81 -15.21 -12.99
N ARG A 2 25.86 -16.23 -12.11
CA ARG A 2 26.13 -16.02 -10.67
C ARG A 2 27.52 -15.41 -10.35
N SER A 3 28.59 -15.80 -11.06
CA SER A 3 29.96 -15.40 -10.68
C SER A 3 30.35 -13.95 -11.03
N ILE A 4 29.47 -13.19 -11.69
CA ILE A 4 29.71 -11.77 -12.03
C ILE A 4 28.98 -10.81 -11.09
N PHE A 5 28.10 -11.32 -10.22
CA PHE A 5 27.47 -10.53 -9.15
C PHE A 5 28.25 -10.75 -7.86
N GLU A 6 28.92 -9.71 -7.39
CA GLU A 6 29.74 -9.76 -6.18
C GLU A 6 28.91 -9.73 -4.89
N LYS A 7 27.70 -9.18 -4.95
CA LYS A 7 26.77 -9.09 -3.82
C LYS A 7 25.36 -9.46 -4.25
N LEU A 8 24.75 -10.38 -3.49
CA LEU A 8 23.34 -10.73 -3.62
C LEU A 8 22.61 -10.23 -2.37
N ILE A 9 21.78 -9.20 -2.53
CA ILE A 9 21.00 -8.61 -1.44
C ILE A 9 19.56 -9.07 -1.58
N PHE A 10 19.05 -9.69 -0.53
CA PHE A 10 17.65 -10.06 -0.44
C PHE A 10 16.82 -8.91 0.14
N MET A 11 15.75 -8.54 -0.56
CA MET A 11 14.81 -7.52 -0.10
C MET A 11 13.57 -8.20 0.49
N ASN A 12 13.35 -7.97 1.78
CA ASN A 12 12.14 -8.41 2.46
C ASN A 12 10.95 -7.50 2.13
N LEU A 13 9.75 -7.97 2.47
CA LEU A 13 8.57 -7.11 2.55
C LEU A 13 8.79 -5.95 3.54
N PRO A 14 8.10 -4.81 3.35
CA PRO A 14 8.20 -3.69 4.27
C PRO A 14 7.77 -4.11 5.69
N ASP A 15 8.59 -3.73 6.65
CA ASP A 15 8.28 -3.87 8.06
C ASP A 15 7.17 -2.90 8.49
N PHE A 16 6.71 -3.03 9.74
CA PHE A 16 5.66 -2.19 10.29
C PHE A 16 5.90 -0.67 10.10
N PRO A 17 7.05 -0.08 10.52
CA PRO A 17 7.29 1.34 10.32
C PRO A 17 7.41 1.73 8.85
N ALA A 18 7.99 0.87 7.99
CA ALA A 18 8.02 1.13 6.54
C ALA A 18 6.62 1.13 5.93
N ARG A 19 5.71 0.25 6.36
CA ARG A 19 4.32 0.25 5.90
C ARG A 19 3.60 1.55 6.30
N ALA A 20 3.71 1.97 7.56
CA ALA A 20 3.12 3.23 8.02
C ALA A 20 3.65 4.41 7.19
N LYS A 21 4.96 4.43 6.92
CA LYS A 21 5.58 5.46 6.08
C LYS A 21 5.13 5.40 4.62
N ASN A 22 4.90 4.20 4.06
CA ASN A 22 4.36 4.06 2.72
C ASN A 22 2.94 4.64 2.61
N PHE A 23 2.07 4.41 3.59
CA PHE A 23 0.75 5.05 3.61
C PHE A 23 0.89 6.57 3.61
N GLU A 24 1.68 7.12 4.54
CA GLU A 24 1.92 8.56 4.64
C GLU A 24 2.43 9.17 3.32
N ILE A 25 3.42 8.53 2.67
CA ILE A 25 4.00 9.02 1.41
C ILE A 25 2.97 8.98 0.27
N HIS A 26 2.19 7.91 0.17
CA HIS A 26 1.22 7.74 -0.91
C HIS A 26 -0.06 8.56 -0.74
N THR A 27 -0.26 9.18 0.42
CA THR A 27 -1.43 10.04 0.71
C THR A 27 -1.05 11.50 0.97
N GLN A 28 0.23 11.87 0.84
CA GLN A 28 0.74 13.20 1.25
C GLN A 28 0.14 14.37 0.45
N GLU A 29 -0.29 14.13 -0.80
CA GLU A 29 -0.84 15.16 -1.70
C GLU A 29 -2.38 15.24 -1.64
N GLU A 30 -3.01 14.34 -0.88
CA GLU A 30 -4.46 14.14 -0.86
C GLU A 30 -5.10 14.75 0.39
N GLU A 31 -6.38 15.11 0.29
CA GLU A 31 -7.14 15.58 1.44
C GLU A 31 -7.59 14.39 2.30
N ILE A 32 -6.81 14.08 3.33
CA ILE A 32 -7.08 12.98 4.26
C ILE A 32 -7.80 13.48 5.50
N HIS A 33 -8.85 12.77 5.91
CA HIS A 33 -9.58 13.07 7.13
C HIS A 33 -8.71 12.81 8.37
N LEU A 34 -8.81 13.66 9.39
CA LEU A 34 -7.99 13.60 10.62
C LEU A 34 -8.10 12.29 11.41
N THR A 35 -9.11 11.47 11.12
CA THR A 35 -9.33 10.18 11.78
C THR A 35 -8.51 9.04 11.17
N VAL A 36 -7.81 9.27 10.05
CA VAL A 36 -6.99 8.24 9.42
C VAL A 36 -5.68 8.10 10.21
N ASP A 37 -5.46 6.90 10.72
CA ASP A 37 -4.25 6.55 11.46
C ASP A 37 -3.39 5.59 10.63
N TRP A 38 -2.19 6.05 10.24
CA TRP A 38 -1.21 5.27 9.48
C TRP A 38 -0.66 4.08 10.26
N ILE A 39 -0.64 4.17 11.59
CA ILE A 39 -0.22 3.09 12.49
C ILE A 39 -1.25 1.97 12.42
N LEU A 40 -2.53 2.29 12.55
CA LEU A 40 -3.63 1.33 12.40
C LEU A 40 -3.59 0.65 11.03
N LEU A 41 -3.42 1.42 9.95
CA LEU A 41 -3.32 0.86 8.59
C LEU A 41 -2.09 -0.05 8.42
N ALA A 42 -0.97 0.26 9.07
CA ALA A 42 0.22 -0.60 9.06
C ALA A 42 0.02 -1.91 9.84
N GLU A 43 -0.81 -1.92 10.89
CA GLU A 43 -1.17 -3.12 11.66
C GLU A 43 -1.98 -4.10 10.81
N VAL A 44 -3.01 -3.61 10.12
CA VAL A 44 -3.93 -4.47 9.35
C VAL A 44 -3.42 -4.83 7.95
N SER A 45 -2.31 -4.23 7.49
CA SER A 45 -1.68 -4.49 6.18
C SER A 45 -0.45 -5.38 6.27
N GLU A 46 -0.36 -6.25 7.27
CA GLU A 46 0.71 -7.24 7.35
C GLU A 46 0.76 -8.13 6.08
N GLY A 47 1.96 -8.35 5.55
CA GLY A 47 2.17 -9.11 4.31
C GLY A 47 2.00 -8.32 3.01
N TYR A 48 1.57 -7.05 3.07
CA TYR A 48 1.49 -6.21 1.88
C TYR A 48 2.89 -5.82 1.39
N SER A 49 3.10 -5.89 0.08
CA SER A 49 4.25 -5.27 -0.57
C SER A 49 4.07 -3.76 -0.70
N GLY A 50 5.16 -3.03 -0.98
CA GLY A 50 5.06 -1.59 -1.26
C GLY A 50 4.12 -1.26 -2.43
N ARG A 51 4.07 -2.14 -3.44
CA ARG A 51 3.13 -2.03 -4.57
C ARG A 51 1.68 -2.20 -4.12
N ASP A 52 1.41 -3.16 -3.24
CA ASP A 52 0.05 -3.41 -2.76
C ASP A 52 -0.47 -2.20 -1.97
N ILE A 53 0.37 -1.62 -1.10
CA ILE A 53 0.04 -0.39 -0.35
C ILE A 53 -0.24 0.77 -1.30
N GLN A 54 0.61 0.97 -2.32
CA GLN A 54 0.39 2.02 -3.32
C GLN A 54 -0.96 1.86 -4.03
N LEU A 55 -1.30 0.64 -4.47
CA LEU A 55 -2.57 0.36 -5.14
C LEU A 55 -3.76 0.56 -4.22
N LEU A 56 -3.63 0.17 -2.95
CA LEU A 56 -4.64 0.35 -1.93
C LEU A 56 -4.90 1.85 -1.68
N CYS A 57 -3.86 2.66 -1.49
CA CYS A 57 -4.01 4.11 -1.32
C CYS A 57 -4.71 4.73 -2.53
N ARG A 58 -4.31 4.35 -3.75
CA ARG A 58 -4.96 4.84 -4.97
C ARG A 58 -6.45 4.46 -5.02
N GLU A 59 -6.81 3.24 -4.64
CA GLU A 59 -8.20 2.79 -4.64
C GLU A 59 -9.04 3.53 -3.58
N ALA A 60 -8.48 3.80 -2.41
CA ALA A 60 -9.12 4.56 -1.34
C ALA A 60 -9.35 6.03 -1.74
N VAL A 61 -8.32 6.70 -2.29
CA VAL A 61 -8.39 8.09 -2.76
C VAL A 61 -9.41 8.28 -3.89
N MET A 62 -9.59 7.27 -4.73
CA MET A 62 -10.58 7.33 -5.81
C MET A 62 -12.03 7.14 -5.35
N MET A 63 -12.29 6.72 -4.10
CA MET A 63 -13.66 6.52 -3.62
C MET A 63 -14.48 7.81 -3.59
N PRO A 64 -14.04 8.91 -2.96
CA PRO A 64 -14.73 10.19 -3.01
C PRO A 64 -15.01 10.69 -4.44
N VAL A 65 -14.07 10.49 -5.35
CA VAL A 65 -14.21 10.90 -6.76
C VAL A 65 -15.32 10.11 -7.46
N ARG A 66 -15.38 8.79 -7.23
CA ARG A 66 -16.44 7.93 -7.79
C ARG A 66 -17.81 8.26 -7.23
N GLU A 67 -17.91 8.64 -5.95
CA GLU A 67 -19.16 9.10 -5.37
C GLU A 67 -19.69 10.37 -6.04
N LEU A 68 -18.80 11.32 -6.33
CA LEU A 68 -19.16 12.53 -7.09
C LEU A 68 -19.58 12.24 -8.53
N ASP A 69 -18.89 11.29 -9.19
CA ASP A 69 -19.23 10.85 -10.54
C ASP A 69 -20.65 10.26 -10.59
N ILE A 70 -20.96 9.36 -9.64
CA ILE A 70 -22.28 8.74 -9.50
C ILE A 70 -23.37 9.78 -9.20
N ALA A 71 -23.03 10.82 -8.43
CA ALA A 71 -23.94 11.94 -8.15
C ALA A 71 -24.13 12.90 -9.34
N GLY A 72 -23.39 12.72 -10.45
CA GLY A 72 -23.42 13.61 -11.61
C GLY A 72 -22.84 15.00 -11.31
N ALA A 73 -22.01 15.11 -10.26
CA ALA A 73 -21.47 16.35 -9.75
C ALA A 73 -20.02 16.60 -10.18
N LEU A 74 -19.41 15.68 -10.94
CA LEU A 74 -18.00 15.75 -11.33
C LEU A 74 -17.66 17.01 -12.15
N ASP A 75 -18.59 17.43 -13.01
CA ASP A 75 -18.42 18.61 -13.87
C ASP A 75 -18.72 19.93 -13.15
N ASN A 76 -19.17 19.89 -11.89
CA ASN A 76 -19.49 21.08 -11.14
C ASN A 76 -18.25 21.61 -10.39
N PRO A 77 -17.67 22.75 -10.79
CA PRO A 77 -16.44 23.29 -10.19
C PRO A 77 -16.62 23.73 -8.73
N ASP A 78 -17.85 23.95 -8.27
CA ASP A 78 -18.16 24.33 -6.90
C ASP A 78 -18.20 23.13 -5.94
N ILE A 79 -18.28 21.90 -6.47
CA ILE A 79 -18.36 20.67 -5.69
C ILE A 79 -16.99 19.99 -5.68
N LYS A 80 -16.41 19.86 -4.49
CA LYS A 80 -15.15 19.14 -4.28
C LYS A 80 -15.40 17.77 -3.69
N ALA A 81 -14.48 16.84 -3.96
CA ALA A 81 -14.49 15.54 -3.32
C ALA A 81 -14.38 15.69 -1.81
N ARG A 82 -15.09 14.85 -1.05
CA ARG A 82 -14.92 14.77 0.40
C ARG A 82 -13.50 14.26 0.72
N ALA A 83 -13.02 14.58 1.92
CA ALA A 83 -11.79 14.00 2.43
C ALA A 83 -11.88 12.46 2.51
N VAL A 84 -10.75 11.80 2.27
CA VAL A 84 -10.63 10.33 2.36
C VAL A 84 -10.66 9.91 3.82
N THR A 85 -11.50 8.93 4.13
CA THR A 85 -11.73 8.43 5.50
C THR A 85 -11.12 7.04 5.68
N ILE A 86 -11.05 6.58 6.93
CA ILE A 86 -10.52 5.24 7.24
C ILE A 86 -11.36 4.14 6.58
N ASP A 87 -12.67 4.35 6.44
CA ASP A 87 -13.58 3.39 5.82
C ASP A 87 -13.25 3.17 4.34
N ASP A 88 -12.78 4.20 3.63
CA ASP A 88 -12.33 4.07 2.24
C ASP A 88 -11.13 3.13 2.12
N PHE A 89 -10.19 3.21 3.07
CA PHE A 89 -9.04 2.29 3.14
C PHE A 89 -9.48 0.87 3.48
N MET A 90 -10.42 0.70 4.41
CA MET A 90 -10.94 -0.63 4.76
C MET A 90 -11.66 -1.28 3.58
N LEU A 91 -12.49 -0.52 2.86
CA LEU A 91 -13.14 -0.99 1.64
C LEU A 91 -12.13 -1.27 0.51
N ALA A 92 -11.06 -0.48 0.40
CA ALA A 92 -9.98 -0.75 -0.53
C ALA A 92 -9.25 -2.07 -0.20
N MET A 93 -9.05 -2.39 1.08
CA MET A 93 -8.45 -3.66 1.54
C MET A 93 -9.31 -4.89 1.26
N GLU A 94 -10.63 -4.73 1.11
CA GLU A 94 -11.48 -5.82 0.65
C GLU A 94 -11.14 -6.23 -0.78
N LYS A 95 -10.81 -5.24 -1.63
CA LYS A 95 -10.48 -5.45 -3.05
C LYS A 95 -9.01 -5.78 -3.29
N ILE A 96 -8.11 -5.08 -2.61
CA ILE A 96 -6.66 -5.22 -2.78
C ILE A 96 -6.14 -6.16 -1.70
N LYS A 97 -5.80 -7.39 -2.09
CA LYS A 97 -5.18 -8.41 -1.24
C LYS A 97 -3.65 -8.41 -1.41
N PRO A 98 -2.88 -8.89 -0.42
CA PRO A 98 -1.44 -9.09 -0.56
C PRO A 98 -1.12 -9.89 -1.82
N SER A 99 -0.20 -9.39 -2.63
CA SER A 99 0.18 -10.07 -3.87
C SER A 99 1.18 -11.20 -3.67
N VAL A 100 1.90 -11.22 -2.53
CA VAL A 100 2.93 -12.20 -2.26
C VAL A 100 2.41 -13.28 -1.31
N ALA A 101 2.49 -14.54 -1.73
CA ALA A 101 2.10 -15.66 -0.90
C ALA A 101 3.16 -15.92 0.21
N PRO A 102 2.76 -16.30 1.43
CA PRO A 102 3.71 -16.60 2.51
C PRO A 102 4.74 -17.69 2.15
N GLU A 103 4.31 -18.68 1.36
CA GLU A 103 5.16 -19.77 0.88
C GLU A 103 6.26 -19.29 -0.08
N GLU A 104 5.96 -18.27 -0.88
CA GLU A 104 6.91 -17.67 -1.81
C GLU A 104 7.97 -16.87 -1.06
N LEU A 105 7.58 -16.14 -0.02
CA LEU A 105 8.51 -15.44 0.87
C LEU A 105 9.50 -16.39 1.54
N LEU A 106 9.03 -17.55 2.00
CA LEU A 106 9.88 -18.54 2.65
C LEU A 106 10.95 -19.06 1.69
N LYS A 107 10.55 -19.43 0.46
CA LYS A 107 11.50 -19.88 -0.57
C LYS A 107 12.57 -18.84 -0.88
N HIS A 108 12.19 -17.56 -0.96
CA HIS A 108 13.14 -16.49 -1.20
C HIS A 108 14.07 -16.24 -0.01
N ARG A 109 13.57 -16.37 1.22
CA ARG A 109 14.39 -16.33 2.44
C ARG A 109 15.39 -17.47 2.48
N ASP A 110 14.96 -18.70 2.27
CA ASP A 110 15.83 -19.88 2.32
C ASP A 110 16.95 -19.76 1.27
N TRP A 111 16.61 -19.31 0.05
CA TRP A 111 17.59 -19.04 -0.99
C TRP A 111 18.57 -17.93 -0.61
N ALA A 112 18.08 -16.88 0.07
CA ALA A 112 18.92 -15.79 0.56
C ALA A 112 19.85 -16.21 1.70
N GLU A 113 19.41 -17.12 2.58
CA GLU A 113 20.28 -17.69 3.62
C GLU A 113 21.38 -18.59 2.99
N GLU A 114 21.06 -19.30 1.90
CA GLU A 114 22.02 -20.18 1.22
C GLU A 114 23.04 -19.42 0.34
N PHE A 115 22.65 -18.30 -0.29
CA PHE A 115 23.47 -17.62 -1.30
C PHE A 115 23.65 -16.11 -1.11
N GLY A 116 22.98 -15.51 -0.12
CA GLY A 116 23.02 -14.08 0.14
C GLY A 116 24.37 -13.63 0.66
N SER A 117 24.78 -12.43 0.26
CA SER A 117 25.95 -11.76 0.81
C SER A 117 25.50 -10.89 1.99
N VAL A 118 26.08 -11.12 3.18
CA VAL A 118 25.83 -10.31 4.39
C VAL A 118 26.37 -8.89 4.22
#